data_AF-A0A3P7NS90-F1
#
_entry.id   AF-A0A3P7NS90-F1
#
_cell.length_a   1.000
_cell.length_b   1.000
_cell.length_c   1.000
_cell.angle_alpha   90.00
_cell.angle_beta   90.00
_cell.angle_gamma   90.00
#
_symmetry.space_group_name_H-M   'P 1'
#
loop_
_entity.id
_entity.type
_entity.pdbx_description
1 polymer ?
#
loop_
_entity_poly.entity_id
_entity_poly.type
_entity_poly.pdbx_seq_one_letter_code
_entity_poly.pdbx_strand_id
1 'polypeptide(L)'
;MFEARLQQADVWKKIIDAVKDLVQEATLDCSDSGISLQAMDSGTDSVTLKAGDQADTITFLFESRNQEKVSEFEIKLMDLDVDHLGIPETDYKCVIKMPASELQRICRDLGQIGDSVVISVAKDGVRFSSTGDLGSGNIKLAQTANADKPEEAVSIEMSEAVSMTYSLHYFNIFAKAAPLSSQVTLSLTENVPAVVEFTIDELGYIRYYLAPKIEDDES
;
A
#
# COMPACT_ATOMS: atom_id res chain seq x y z
N MET A 1 -9.64 -2.94 -28.26
CA MET A 1 -9.41 -1.50 -27.99
C MET A 1 -9.66 -1.27 -26.52
N PHE A 2 -8.71 -0.66 -25.81
CA PHE A 2 -8.82 -0.34 -24.38
C PHE A 2 -8.95 1.17 -24.19
N GLU A 3 -9.96 1.60 -23.41
CA GLU A 3 -10.14 2.98 -22.95
C GLU A 3 -10.59 3.00 -21.48
N ALA A 4 -9.88 3.75 -20.63
CA ALA A 4 -10.25 3.94 -19.23
C ALA A 4 -10.09 5.42 -18.83
N ARG A 5 -11.05 5.94 -18.05
CA ARG A 5 -11.03 7.33 -17.58
C ARG A 5 -11.17 7.41 -16.07
N LEU A 6 -10.22 8.04 -15.40
CA LEU A 6 -10.32 8.40 -13.98
C LEU A 6 -10.68 9.88 -13.84
N GLN A 7 -11.69 10.15 -13.02
CA GLN A 7 -12.16 11.51 -12.74
C GLN A 7 -11.15 12.33 -11.93
N GLN A 8 -10.25 11.65 -11.21
CA GLN A 8 -9.27 12.25 -10.32
C GLN A 8 -7.88 11.71 -10.66
N ALA A 9 -7.09 12.46 -11.43
CA ALA A 9 -5.73 12.07 -11.80
C ALA A 9 -4.77 11.96 -10.59
N ASP A 10 -5.08 12.60 -9.45
CA ASP A 10 -4.25 12.56 -8.25
C ASP A 10 -4.30 11.19 -7.55
N VAL A 11 -5.44 10.50 -7.55
CA VAL A 11 -5.56 9.12 -7.04
C VAL A 11 -4.56 8.23 -7.76
N TRP A 12 -4.55 8.36 -9.07
CA TRP A 12 -3.68 7.58 -9.92
C TRP A 12 -2.19 7.88 -9.67
N LYS A 13 -1.81 9.16 -9.56
CA LYS A 13 -0.44 9.55 -9.19
C LYS A 13 -0.01 8.93 -7.85
N LYS A 14 -0.90 8.95 -6.85
CA LYS A 14 -0.63 8.38 -5.52
C LYS A 14 -0.43 6.85 -5.60
N ILE A 15 -1.18 6.14 -6.46
CA ILE A 15 -0.97 4.70 -6.70
C ILE A 15 0.45 4.45 -7.21
N ILE A 16 0.93 5.26 -8.17
CA ILE A 16 2.28 5.08 -8.68
C ILE A 16 3.36 5.44 -7.66
N ASP A 17 3.20 6.55 -6.95
CA ASP A 17 4.13 6.93 -5.89
C ASP A 17 4.22 5.86 -4.79
N ALA A 18 3.17 5.07 -4.61
CA ALA A 18 3.08 3.96 -3.67
C ALA A 18 3.77 2.66 -4.15
N VAL A 19 4.04 2.48 -5.45
CA VAL A 19 4.62 1.23 -6.00
C VAL A 19 5.97 1.39 -6.69
N LYS A 20 6.30 2.59 -7.21
CA LYS A 20 7.49 2.83 -8.06
C LYS A 20 8.83 2.48 -7.43
N ASP A 21 8.90 2.50 -6.09
CA ASP A 21 10.13 2.20 -5.35
C ASP A 21 10.26 0.70 -5.00
N LEU A 22 9.23 -0.11 -5.31
CA LEU A 22 9.22 -1.56 -5.13
C LEU A 22 9.47 -2.29 -6.44
N VAL A 23 9.00 -1.73 -7.56
CA VAL A 23 8.95 -2.41 -8.85
C VAL A 23 9.47 -1.46 -9.93
N GLN A 24 10.44 -1.92 -10.72
CA GLN A 24 10.99 -1.14 -11.84
C GLN A 24 10.10 -1.23 -13.08
N GLU A 25 9.55 -2.41 -13.35
CA GLU A 25 8.70 -2.71 -14.50
C GLU A 25 7.52 -3.58 -14.05
N ALA A 26 6.30 -3.24 -14.46
CA ALA A 26 5.08 -3.94 -14.06
C ALA A 26 4.12 -4.07 -15.24
N THR A 27 3.41 -5.21 -15.30
CA THR A 27 2.32 -5.44 -16.25
C THR A 27 1.02 -4.90 -15.70
N LEU A 28 0.19 -4.34 -16.56
CA LEU A 28 -1.15 -3.87 -16.23
C LEU A 28 -2.18 -4.73 -16.94
N ASP A 29 -2.75 -5.66 -16.19
CA ASP A 29 -3.73 -6.57 -16.74
C ASP A 29 -5.07 -5.88 -16.95
N CYS A 30 -5.61 -6.11 -18.14
CA CYS A 30 -6.84 -5.53 -18.60
C CYS A 30 -8.00 -6.50 -18.66
N SER A 31 -8.98 -6.32 -17.77
CA SER A 31 -10.25 -7.06 -17.79
C SER A 31 -11.46 -6.13 -17.68
N ASP A 32 -12.65 -6.71 -17.84
CA ASP A 32 -13.94 -6.04 -17.60
C ASP A 32 -14.07 -5.47 -16.17
N SER A 33 -13.16 -5.83 -15.25
CA SER A 33 -13.11 -5.32 -13.87
C SER A 33 -12.12 -4.15 -13.65
N GLY A 34 -11.45 -3.64 -14.69
CA GLY A 34 -10.72 -2.35 -14.65
C GLY A 34 -9.19 -2.44 -14.72
N ILE A 35 -8.55 -1.30 -15.07
CA ILE A 35 -7.11 -1.10 -15.39
C ILE A 35 -6.63 0.31 -15.02
N SER A 36 -5.32 0.50 -14.83
CA SER A 36 -4.71 1.69 -14.20
C SER A 36 -3.30 2.03 -14.79
N LEU A 37 -2.87 3.30 -15.06
CA LEU A 37 -1.49 3.66 -15.56
C LEU A 37 -1.05 5.18 -15.49
N GLN A 38 0.28 5.48 -15.28
CA GLN A 38 1.04 6.67 -14.74
C GLN A 38 0.95 8.02 -15.49
N ALA A 39 0.73 9.15 -14.78
CA ALA A 39 1.44 10.41 -15.09
C ALA A 39 1.49 11.46 -13.95
N MET A 40 2.44 12.40 -14.11
CA MET A 40 2.64 13.59 -13.27
C MET A 40 1.81 14.80 -13.76
N ASP A 41 0.94 15.34 -12.92
CA ASP A 41 0.69 16.79 -12.78
C ASP A 41 0.01 17.07 -11.41
N SER A 42 0.08 18.31 -10.93
CA SER A 42 -0.54 18.78 -9.69
C SER A 42 -2.04 18.98 -9.88
N GLY A 43 -2.80 17.94 -9.55
CA GLY A 43 -4.14 17.98 -8.95
C GLY A 43 -5.17 18.92 -9.60
N THR A 44 -5.99 18.37 -10.51
CA THR A 44 -7.44 18.64 -10.69
C THR A 44 -7.96 18.05 -12.01
N ASP A 45 -7.07 17.65 -12.90
CA ASP A 45 -7.36 17.13 -14.24
C ASP A 45 -7.94 15.70 -14.23
N SER A 46 -8.69 15.35 -15.27
CA SER A 46 -9.08 13.96 -15.55
C SER A 46 -8.03 13.28 -16.43
N VAL A 47 -7.82 11.97 -16.24
CA VAL A 47 -6.88 11.19 -17.06
C VAL A 47 -7.63 10.12 -17.84
N THR A 48 -7.32 10.01 -19.14
CA THR A 48 -7.83 8.96 -20.04
C THR A 48 -6.66 8.16 -20.61
N LEU A 49 -6.75 6.83 -20.57
CA LEU A 49 -5.78 5.90 -21.14
C LEU A 49 -6.36 5.31 -22.41
N LYS A 50 -5.55 5.20 -23.47
CA LYS A 50 -5.94 4.55 -24.73
C LYS A 50 -4.86 3.62 -25.23
N ALA A 51 -5.25 2.40 -25.61
CA ALA A 51 -4.38 1.45 -26.30
C ALA A 51 -5.18 0.65 -27.35
N GLY A 52 -4.54 0.40 -28.51
CA GLY A 52 -5.04 -0.52 -29.54
C GLY A 52 -4.81 -1.99 -29.18
N ASP A 53 -5.43 -2.93 -29.90
CA ASP A 53 -5.40 -4.37 -29.61
C ASP A 53 -4.02 -5.05 -29.76
N GLN A 54 -3.08 -4.40 -30.45
CA GLN A 54 -1.68 -4.82 -30.61
C GLN A 54 -0.79 -3.57 -30.56
N ALA A 55 -1.01 -2.73 -29.56
CA ALA A 55 -0.33 -1.47 -29.48
C ALA A 55 1.10 -1.64 -28.95
N ASP A 56 2.06 -1.06 -29.65
CA ASP A 56 3.43 -0.90 -29.15
C ASP A 56 3.55 0.30 -28.18
N THR A 57 2.46 1.06 -28.03
CA THR A 57 2.37 2.27 -27.23
C THR A 57 1.05 2.39 -26.49
N ILE A 58 1.07 3.10 -25.37
CA ILE A 58 -0.11 3.55 -24.64
C ILE A 58 -0.15 5.08 -24.61
N THR A 59 -1.33 5.64 -24.87
CA THR A 59 -1.57 7.07 -24.90
C THR A 59 -2.27 7.51 -23.61
N PHE A 60 -1.78 8.60 -23.02
CA PHE A 60 -2.39 9.27 -21.89
C PHE A 60 -2.88 10.64 -22.32
N LEU A 61 -4.13 10.94 -21.97
CA LEU A 61 -4.76 12.23 -22.19
C LEU A 61 -5.13 12.84 -20.84
N PHE A 62 -4.53 13.98 -20.52
CA PHE A 62 -4.88 14.80 -19.35
C PHE A 62 -5.71 15.97 -19.80
N GLU A 63 -6.88 16.13 -19.20
CA GLU A 63 -7.80 17.23 -19.52
C GLU A 63 -8.11 18.02 -18.26
N SER A 64 -7.90 19.34 -18.33
CA SER A 64 -8.29 20.23 -17.24
C SER A 64 -9.81 20.29 -17.09
N ARG A 65 -10.29 20.57 -15.87
CA ARG A 65 -11.74 20.62 -15.57
C ARG A 65 -12.52 21.60 -16.45
N ASN A 66 -11.87 22.69 -16.84
CA ASN A 66 -12.43 23.73 -17.71
C ASN A 66 -12.18 23.46 -19.22
N GLN A 67 -11.56 22.33 -19.57
CA GLN A 67 -11.22 21.92 -20.93
C GLN A 67 -10.28 22.88 -21.70
N GLU A 68 -9.66 23.84 -21.00
CA GLU A 68 -8.73 24.80 -21.62
C GLU A 68 -7.36 24.20 -21.93
N LYS A 69 -6.97 23.14 -21.21
CA LYS A 69 -5.70 22.44 -21.39
C LYS A 69 -5.97 20.97 -21.62
N VAL A 70 -5.42 20.46 -22.72
CA VAL A 70 -5.30 19.03 -23.02
C VAL A 70 -3.83 18.70 -23.18
N SER A 71 -3.35 17.66 -22.53
CA SER A 71 -1.97 17.17 -22.65
C SER A 71 -1.98 15.70 -23.04
N GLU A 72 -1.29 15.39 -24.12
CA GLU A 72 -1.19 14.04 -24.68
C GLU A 72 0.24 13.52 -24.56
N PHE A 73 0.40 12.32 -24.00
CA PHE A 73 1.68 11.65 -23.85
C PHE A 73 1.58 10.24 -24.39
N GLU A 74 2.61 9.79 -25.09
CA GLU A 74 2.69 8.44 -25.66
C GLU A 74 3.92 7.74 -25.07
N ILE A 75 3.71 6.54 -24.52
CA ILE A 75 4.77 5.73 -23.89
C ILE A 75 4.83 4.38 -24.59
N LYS A 76 6.04 3.89 -24.87
CA LYS A 76 6.25 2.55 -25.44
C LYS A 76 5.98 1.48 -24.41
N LEU A 77 5.24 0.45 -24.82
CA LEU A 77 5.03 -0.75 -24.04
C LEU A 77 6.21 -1.71 -24.21
N MET A 78 6.42 -2.57 -23.21
CA MET A 78 7.36 -3.68 -23.26
C MET A 78 6.61 -4.96 -22.95
N ASP A 79 6.90 -6.02 -23.72
CA ASP A 79 6.38 -7.35 -23.43
C ASP A 79 7.14 -7.93 -22.25
N LEU A 80 6.42 -8.21 -21.17
CA LEU A 80 6.94 -8.87 -19.98
C LEU A 80 6.31 -10.26 -19.88
N ASP A 81 7.14 -11.30 -19.95
CA ASP A 81 6.74 -12.67 -19.62
C ASP A 81 6.66 -12.81 -18.09
N VAL A 82 5.51 -12.48 -17.51
CA VAL A 82 5.30 -12.54 -16.05
C VAL A 82 4.41 -13.72 -15.68
N ASP A 83 4.92 -14.60 -14.82
CA ASP A 83 4.11 -15.63 -14.18
C ASP A 83 3.19 -15.01 -13.11
N HIS A 84 1.87 -15.10 -13.30
CA HIS A 84 0.93 -14.67 -12.26
C HIS A 84 1.00 -15.61 -11.06
N LEU A 85 1.49 -15.10 -9.93
CA LEU A 85 1.43 -15.80 -8.66
C LEU A 85 0.04 -15.65 -8.04
N GLY A 86 -0.64 -16.77 -7.79
CA GLY A 86 -1.90 -16.77 -7.07
C GLY A 86 -1.71 -16.35 -5.61
N ILE A 87 -2.60 -15.48 -5.11
CA ILE A 87 -2.64 -15.09 -3.70
C ILE A 87 -3.48 -16.14 -2.95
N PRO A 88 -2.93 -16.86 -1.96
CA PRO A 88 -3.70 -17.84 -1.19
C PRO A 88 -4.67 -17.18 -0.21
N GLU A 89 -5.87 -17.75 -0.07
CA GLU A 89 -6.78 -17.38 1.02
C GLU A 89 -6.16 -17.79 2.36
N THR A 90 -5.95 -16.80 3.24
CA THR A 90 -5.24 -16.98 4.51
C THR A 90 -6.10 -16.47 5.65
N ASP A 91 -6.25 -17.28 6.70
CA ASP A 91 -6.95 -16.90 7.92
C ASP A 91 -6.00 -16.14 8.86
N TYR A 92 -6.09 -14.82 8.87
CA TYR A 92 -5.26 -13.96 9.70
C TYR A 92 -5.75 -13.92 11.15
N LYS A 93 -4.85 -14.17 12.10
CA LYS A 93 -5.20 -14.24 13.52
C LYS A 93 -5.38 -12.87 14.16
N CYS A 94 -4.71 -11.87 13.60
CA CYS A 94 -4.82 -10.47 14.02
C CYS A 94 -5.11 -9.58 12.81
N VAL A 95 -6.13 -8.74 12.93
CA VAL A 95 -6.46 -7.68 11.96
C VAL A 95 -6.50 -6.35 12.71
N ILE A 96 -5.59 -5.44 12.38
CA ILE A 96 -5.53 -4.11 12.96
C ILE A 96 -5.90 -3.08 11.92
N LYS A 97 -6.90 -2.24 12.21
CA LYS A 97 -7.18 -1.04 11.43
C LYS A 97 -6.75 0.18 12.22
N MET A 98 -5.99 1.08 11.60
CA MET A 98 -5.52 2.31 12.25
C MET A 98 -5.38 3.45 11.24
N PRO A 99 -5.21 4.71 11.68
CA PRO A 99 -4.91 5.81 10.77
C PRO A 99 -3.64 5.54 9.97
N ALA A 100 -3.70 5.70 8.65
CA ALA A 100 -2.57 5.46 7.76
C ALA A 100 -1.37 6.37 8.08
N SER A 101 -1.66 7.61 8.50
CA SER A 101 -0.67 8.59 8.96
C SER A 101 0.05 8.15 10.24
N GLU A 102 -0.63 7.41 11.12
CA GLU A 102 -0.04 6.88 12.36
C GLU A 102 0.94 5.74 12.05
N LEU A 103 0.56 4.80 11.17
CA LEU A 103 1.51 3.77 10.70
C LEU A 103 2.74 4.40 10.05
N GLN A 104 2.55 5.39 9.17
CA GLN A 104 3.65 6.11 8.51
C GLN A 104 4.59 6.77 9.52
N ARG A 105 4.04 7.37 10.58
CA ARG A 105 4.82 7.96 11.65
C ARG A 105 5.60 6.91 12.43
N ILE A 106 4.95 5.82 12.84
CA ILE A 106 5.57 4.71 13.56
C ILE A 106 6.77 4.15 12.77
N CYS A 107 6.58 3.85 11.48
CA CYS A 107 7.64 3.28 10.65
C CYS A 107 8.82 4.23 10.46
N ARG A 108 8.56 5.53 10.29
CA ARG A 108 9.60 6.54 10.17
C ARG A 108 10.39 6.72 11.46
N ASP A 109 9.68 6.83 12.60
CA ASP A 109 10.27 7.08 13.91
C ASP A 109 11.10 5.87 14.36
N LEU A 110 10.58 4.64 14.21
CA LEU A 110 11.33 3.41 14.52
C LEU A 110 12.46 3.12 13.53
N GLY A 111 12.33 3.57 12.27
CA GLY A 111 13.39 3.47 11.26
C GLY A 111 14.63 4.34 11.57
N GLN A 112 14.52 5.31 12.49
CA GLN A 112 15.70 6.03 13.01
C GLN A 112 16.46 5.23 14.07
N ILE A 113 15.85 4.18 14.64
CA ILE A 113 16.42 3.38 15.74
C ILE A 113 17.08 2.11 15.21
N GLY A 114 16.43 1.41 14.29
CA GLY A 114 16.93 0.16 13.73
C GLY A 114 16.20 -0.27 12.46
N ASP A 115 16.69 -1.32 11.81
CA ASP A 115 16.22 -1.75 10.48
C ASP A 115 15.04 -2.73 10.53
N SER A 116 14.63 -3.15 11.72
CA SER A 116 13.56 -4.12 11.93
C SER A 116 12.50 -3.59 12.88
N VAL A 117 11.24 -3.99 12.66
CA VAL A 117 10.15 -3.77 13.59
C VAL A 117 9.57 -5.10 14.02
N VAL A 118 9.48 -5.31 15.33
CA VAL A 118 8.69 -6.36 15.97
C VAL A 118 7.28 -5.81 16.14
N ILE A 119 6.29 -6.47 15.53
CA ILE A 119 4.88 -6.14 15.68
C ILE A 119 4.24 -7.24 16.53
N SER A 120 3.85 -6.89 17.75
CA SER A 120 3.24 -7.79 18.71
C SER A 120 1.80 -7.37 18.99
N VAL A 121 0.85 -8.29 18.80
CA VAL A 121 -0.56 -8.09 19.09
C VAL A 121 -0.94 -8.99 20.26
N ALA A 122 -1.47 -8.37 21.31
CA ALA A 122 -1.91 -9.03 22.51
C ALA A 122 -3.21 -8.40 23.03
N LYS A 123 -3.72 -8.93 24.16
CA LYS A 123 -4.98 -8.48 24.78
C LYS A 123 -5.01 -6.98 25.10
N ASP A 124 -3.85 -6.37 25.31
CA ASP A 124 -3.72 -4.98 25.73
C ASP A 124 -3.46 -4.00 24.57
N GLY A 125 -3.44 -4.48 23.32
CA GLY A 125 -3.29 -3.68 22.10
C GLY A 125 -2.26 -4.24 21.12
N VAL A 126 -1.85 -3.39 20.18
CA VAL A 126 -0.72 -3.66 19.27
C VAL A 126 0.49 -2.85 19.69
N ARG A 127 1.66 -3.46 19.64
CA ARG A 127 2.94 -2.86 19.96
C ARG A 127 3.89 -2.98 18.77
N PHE A 128 4.55 -1.88 18.46
CA PHE A 128 5.63 -1.78 17.48
C PHE A 128 6.92 -1.52 18.24
N SER A 129 7.94 -2.34 18.04
CA SER A 129 9.22 -2.21 18.74
C SER A 129 10.38 -2.34 17.76
N SER A 130 11.42 -1.53 17.94
CA SER A 130 12.67 -1.62 17.18
C SER A 130 13.83 -1.46 18.15
N THR A 131 14.92 -2.20 17.90
CA THR A 131 16.17 -2.11 18.66
C THR A 131 17.31 -2.00 17.66
N GLY A 132 18.25 -1.09 17.94
CA GLY A 132 19.49 -0.93 17.19
C GLY A 132 20.58 -0.30 18.06
N ASP A 133 21.68 0.10 17.45
CA ASP A 133 22.90 0.49 18.17
C ASP A 133 22.72 1.72 19.07
N LEU A 134 21.81 2.63 18.68
CA LEU A 134 21.54 3.87 19.41
C LEU A 134 20.51 3.71 20.54
N GLY A 135 19.83 2.56 20.62
CA GLY A 135 18.84 2.28 21.65
C GLY A 135 17.65 1.44 21.16
N SER A 136 16.53 1.57 21.87
CA SER A 136 15.29 0.89 21.53
C SER A 136 14.10 1.86 21.52
N GLY A 137 13.14 1.61 20.65
CA GLY A 137 11.88 2.33 20.54
C GLY A 137 10.70 1.39 20.74
N ASN A 138 9.67 1.86 21.43
CA ASN A 138 8.45 1.07 21.70
C ASN A 138 7.24 2.00 21.61
N ILE A 139 6.33 1.68 20.69
CA ILE A 139 5.08 2.42 20.48
C ILE A 139 3.92 1.44 20.63
N LYS A 140 2.94 1.78 21.47
CA LYS A 140 1.78 0.94 21.73
C LYS A 140 0.51 1.68 21.36
N LEU A 141 -0.35 1.03 20.56
CA LEU A 141 -1.69 1.49 20.27
C LEU A 141 -2.71 0.58 20.97
N ALA A 142 -3.60 1.18 21.74
CA ALA A 142 -4.76 0.48 22.29
C ALA A 142 -5.95 0.61 21.34
N GLN A 143 -6.90 -0.31 21.45
CA GLN A 143 -8.18 -0.16 20.74
C GLN A 143 -8.89 1.11 21.21
N THR A 144 -9.37 1.90 20.26
CA THR A 144 -10.09 3.14 20.50
C THR A 144 -11.40 3.14 19.71
N ALA A 145 -12.33 4.01 20.12
CA ALA A 145 -13.54 4.29 19.37
C ALA A 145 -13.70 5.81 19.28
N ASN A 146 -14.01 6.30 18.10
CA ASN A 146 -14.31 7.71 17.87
C ASN A 146 -15.54 7.79 16.95
N ALA A 147 -16.69 8.14 17.53
CA ALA A 147 -17.96 8.17 16.80
C ALA A 147 -18.03 9.36 15.82
N ASP A 148 -17.35 10.47 16.14
CA ASP A 148 -17.36 11.68 15.31
C ASP A 148 -16.37 11.58 14.15
N LYS A 149 -15.27 10.84 14.34
CA LYS A 149 -14.19 10.63 13.37
C LYS A 149 -13.71 9.18 13.36
N PRO A 150 -14.46 8.26 12.74
CA PRO A 150 -14.11 6.83 12.72
C PRO A 150 -12.75 6.56 12.06
N GLU A 151 -12.29 7.42 11.17
CA GLU A 151 -10.98 7.34 10.52
C GLU A 151 -9.80 7.53 11.50
N GLU A 152 -10.01 8.22 12.62
CA GLU A 152 -9.00 8.40 13.67
C GLU A 152 -8.95 7.22 14.67
N ALA A 153 -9.89 6.27 14.58
CA ALA A 153 -9.99 5.15 15.50
C ALA A 153 -9.00 4.02 15.17
N VAL A 154 -8.65 3.23 16.20
CA VAL A 154 -7.86 2.00 16.09
C VAL A 154 -8.76 0.82 16.46
N SER A 155 -9.00 -0.09 15.52
CA SER A 155 -9.70 -1.35 15.77
C SER A 155 -8.71 -2.52 15.75
N ILE A 156 -8.88 -3.46 16.67
CA ILE A 156 -8.01 -4.64 16.80
C ILE A 156 -8.92 -5.86 16.94
N GLU A 157 -8.91 -6.72 15.94
CA GLU A 157 -9.54 -8.04 15.99
C GLU A 157 -8.44 -9.07 16.19
N MET A 158 -8.50 -9.84 17.28
CA MET A 158 -7.47 -10.82 17.65
C MET A 158 -8.13 -12.12 18.09
N SER A 159 -7.86 -13.19 17.35
CA SER A 159 -8.23 -14.56 17.73
C SER A 159 -7.11 -15.26 18.51
N GLU A 160 -5.86 -15.00 18.14
CA GLU A 160 -4.66 -15.51 18.79
C GLU A 160 -3.57 -14.44 18.81
N ALA A 161 -2.74 -14.42 19.85
CA ALA A 161 -1.64 -13.46 19.95
C ALA A 161 -0.59 -13.75 18.87
N VAL A 162 -0.04 -12.71 18.26
CA VAL A 162 0.98 -12.83 17.19
C VAL A 162 2.13 -11.89 17.51
N SER A 163 3.36 -12.34 17.33
CA SER A 163 4.55 -11.48 17.44
C SER A 163 5.54 -11.83 16.33
N MET A 164 5.70 -10.93 15.37
CA MET A 164 6.52 -11.18 14.18
C MET A 164 7.45 -10.00 13.91
N THR A 165 8.62 -10.30 13.33
CA THR A 165 9.63 -9.31 12.98
C THR A 165 9.59 -9.03 11.48
N TYR A 166 9.63 -7.76 11.09
CA TYR A 166 9.63 -7.33 9.68
C TYR A 166 10.72 -6.30 9.41
N SER A 167 11.11 -6.16 8.13
CA SER A 167 12.02 -5.10 7.71
C SER A 167 11.31 -3.74 7.67
N LEU A 168 11.86 -2.76 8.38
CA LEU A 168 11.37 -1.37 8.36
C LEU A 168 11.61 -0.68 7.02
N HIS A 169 12.59 -1.14 6.24
CA HIS A 169 12.81 -0.62 4.89
C HIS A 169 11.55 -0.75 4.02
N TYR A 170 10.96 -1.95 3.97
CA TYR A 170 9.74 -2.19 3.18
C TYR A 170 8.52 -1.50 3.76
N PHE A 171 8.34 -1.51 5.09
CA PHE A 171 7.24 -0.79 5.74
C PHE A 171 7.28 0.72 5.47
N ASN A 172 8.46 1.33 5.41
CA ASN A 172 8.60 2.73 5.02
C ASN A 172 8.24 2.99 3.55
N ILE A 173 8.46 2.03 2.66
CA ILE A 173 8.00 2.12 1.27
C ILE A 173 6.47 1.98 1.21
N PHE A 174 5.89 0.98 1.89
CA PHE A 174 4.44 0.75 1.92
C PHE A 174 3.69 1.95 2.49
N ALA A 175 4.23 2.60 3.51
CA ALA A 175 3.63 3.77 4.13
C ALA A 175 3.52 4.99 3.17
N LYS A 176 4.16 4.97 2.00
CA LYS A 176 3.94 5.98 0.95
C LYS A 176 2.54 5.91 0.35
N ALA A 177 1.81 4.81 0.52
CA ALA A 177 0.41 4.67 0.17
C ALA A 177 -0.55 5.39 1.12
N ALA A 178 -0.10 5.94 2.26
CA ALA A 178 -0.96 6.63 3.21
C ALA A 178 -1.85 7.75 2.60
N PRO A 179 -1.46 8.50 1.56
CA PRO A 179 -2.34 9.47 0.92
C PRO A 179 -3.53 8.87 0.14
N LEU A 180 -3.55 7.55 -0.09
CA LEU A 180 -4.63 6.85 -0.80
C LEU A 180 -5.81 6.50 0.10
N SER A 181 -5.58 6.37 1.40
CA SER A 181 -6.60 5.93 2.35
C SER A 181 -6.35 6.57 3.71
N SER A 182 -7.42 7.04 4.36
CA SER A 182 -7.31 7.59 5.72
C SER A 182 -6.90 6.53 6.74
N GLN A 183 -7.19 5.26 6.47
CA GLN A 183 -6.85 4.12 7.32
C GLN A 183 -6.05 3.06 6.57
N VAL A 184 -5.28 2.29 7.32
CA VAL A 184 -4.54 1.12 6.85
C VAL A 184 -4.96 -0.10 7.66
N THR A 185 -5.05 -1.25 6.98
CA THR A 185 -5.34 -2.53 7.62
C THR A 185 -4.09 -3.41 7.59
N LEU A 186 -3.64 -3.87 8.76
CA LEU A 186 -2.59 -4.86 8.94
C LEU A 186 -3.20 -6.21 9.27
N SER A 187 -2.94 -7.23 8.46
CA SER A 187 -3.36 -8.61 8.73
C SER A 187 -2.14 -9.47 9.00
N LEU A 188 -2.10 -10.11 10.18
CA LEU A 188 -0.93 -10.81 10.70
C LEU A 188 -1.31 -12.22 11.16
N THR A 189 -0.48 -13.19 10.79
CA THR A 189 -0.45 -14.54 11.36
C THR A 189 0.95 -15.13 11.17
N GLU A 190 1.31 -16.12 11.97
CA GLU A 190 2.64 -16.73 11.92
C GLU A 190 2.84 -17.50 10.61
N ASN A 191 4.10 -17.67 10.20
CA ASN A 191 4.53 -18.49 9.05
C ASN A 191 4.01 -18.07 7.66
N VAL A 192 3.36 -16.91 7.54
CA VAL A 192 2.93 -16.34 6.25
C VAL A 192 3.25 -14.84 6.19
N PRO A 193 3.27 -14.24 4.98
CA PRO A 193 3.45 -12.81 4.84
C PRO A 193 2.36 -11.99 5.55
N ALA A 194 2.77 -10.88 6.17
CA ALA A 194 1.84 -9.84 6.60
C ALA A 194 1.18 -9.18 5.39
N VAL A 195 -0.08 -8.77 5.54
CA VAL A 195 -0.78 -7.94 4.55
C VAL A 195 -0.90 -6.53 5.08
N VAL A 196 -0.47 -5.56 4.28
CA VAL A 196 -0.70 -4.13 4.50
C VAL A 196 -1.63 -3.63 3.41
N GLU A 197 -2.87 -3.30 3.77
CA GLU A 197 -3.90 -2.89 2.84
C GLU A 197 -4.27 -1.41 3.01
N PHE A 198 -4.32 -0.69 1.88
CA PHE A 198 -4.90 0.64 1.76
C PHE A 198 -6.10 0.57 0.82
N THR A 199 -7.31 0.73 1.36
CA THR A 199 -8.55 0.77 0.57
C THR A 199 -8.70 2.14 -0.10
N ILE A 200 -8.93 2.14 -1.41
CA ILE A 200 -9.10 3.34 -2.25
C ILE A 200 -10.60 3.50 -2.53
N ASP A 201 -11.34 4.03 -1.56
CA ASP A 201 -12.80 4.25 -1.64
C ASP A 201 -13.53 3.10 -2.36
N GLU A 202 -14.29 3.41 -3.41
CA GLU A 202 -15.03 2.44 -4.24
C GLU A 202 -14.19 1.89 -5.42
N LEU A 203 -12.94 2.34 -5.58
CA LEU A 203 -12.08 2.01 -6.72
C LEU A 203 -11.30 0.71 -6.53
N GLY A 204 -11.01 0.31 -5.28
CA GLY A 204 -10.29 -0.93 -4.99
C GLY A 204 -9.34 -0.80 -3.80
N TYR A 205 -8.17 -1.44 -3.89
CA TYR A 205 -7.17 -1.44 -2.83
C TYR A 205 -5.75 -1.59 -3.37
N ILE A 206 -4.75 -1.17 -2.57
CA ILE A 206 -3.37 -1.65 -2.69
C ILE A 206 -3.10 -2.58 -1.52
N ARG A 207 -2.58 -3.78 -1.81
CA ARG A 207 -2.12 -4.76 -0.81
C ARG A 207 -0.64 -5.04 -1.00
N TYR A 208 0.12 -4.87 0.06
CA TYR A 208 1.52 -5.30 0.13
C TYR A 208 1.61 -6.58 0.95
N TYR A 209 2.38 -7.53 0.46
CA TYR A 209 2.68 -8.78 1.16
C TYR A 209 4.14 -8.75 1.57
N LEU A 210 4.42 -8.94 2.87
CA LEU A 210 5.78 -8.93 3.38
C LEU A 210 6.04 -10.13 4.26
N ALA A 211 6.95 -10.99 3.80
CA ALA A 211 7.42 -12.11 4.61
C ALA A 211 8.09 -11.60 5.90
N PRO A 212 7.84 -12.25 7.04
CA PRO A 212 8.57 -11.94 8.26
C PRO A 212 10.06 -12.25 8.10
N LYS A 213 10.91 -11.56 8.86
CA LYS A 213 12.29 -11.98 9.05
C LYS A 213 12.28 -13.29 9.82
N ILE A 214 13.01 -14.27 9.32
CA ILE A 214 13.28 -15.51 10.05
C ILE A 214 14.24 -15.11 11.18
N GLU A 215 13.87 -15.40 12.42
CA GLU A 215 14.87 -15.45 13.49
C GLU A 215 15.71 -16.69 13.18
N ASP A 216 17.00 -16.49 12.87
CA ASP A 216 17.92 -17.62 12.86
C ASP A 216 17.86 -18.20 14.26
N ASP A 217 17.18 -19.34 14.43
CA ASP A 217 17.30 -20.15 15.63
C ASP A 217 18.80 -20.44 15.76
N GLU A 218 19.50 -19.70 16.63
CA GLU A 218 20.85 -20.05 17.05
C GLU A 218 20.74 -21.40 17.76
N SER A 219 20.92 -22.47 16.97
CA SER A 219 21.06 -23.85 17.42
C SER A 219 22.35 -24.05 18.22
#